data_AF-A0A931RML2-F1
#
_entry.id   AF-A0A931RML2-F1
#
_cell.length_a   1.000
_cell.length_b   1.000
_cell.length_c   1.000
_cell.angle_alpha   90.00
_cell.angle_beta   90.00
_cell.angle_gamma   90.00
#
_symmetry.space_group_name_H-M   'P 1'
#
loop_
_entity.id
_entity.type
_entity.pdbx_description
1 polymer ?
#
loop_
_entity_poly.entity_id
_entity_poly.type
_entity_poly.pdbx_seq_one_letter_code
_entity_poly.pdbx_strand_id
1 'polypeptide(L)'
;MRALLILLLLFIIGVSGYLVFGKDTSPVQNSVRKEIALGDANAPDGSDEKFNYLVVQTSNNCGLQRQVVFNYSDNQRIQGSCCNKMDSHAYQEQIEGLKKYKDISIIPSDPYDIFAAQAKQLFRYLEEIELNSDQQTIYNTAMKMSDEGGPCCCKCWHWDAYEGLAKKLIVDYGWDSEQIAQLWDLSDACGGANHEHG
;
A
#
# COMPACT_ATOMS: atom_id res chain seq x y z
N MET A 1 8.72 -76.91 45.34
CA MET A 1 9.48 -77.81 46.24
C MET A 1 10.49 -78.56 45.37
N ARG A 2 11.81 -78.44 45.42
CA ARG A 2 12.83 -78.02 46.39
C ARG A 2 13.99 -77.43 45.54
N ALA A 3 14.51 -76.25 45.87
CA ALA A 3 15.82 -76.03 46.51
C ALA A 3 17.04 -76.54 45.72
N LEU A 4 18.21 -75.91 45.62
CA LEU A 4 18.77 -74.59 45.94
C LEU A 4 20.29 -74.77 45.67
N LEU A 5 20.99 -73.74 45.17
CA LEU A 5 22.41 -73.43 45.46
C LEU A 5 23.49 -74.35 44.80
N ILE A 6 24.54 -73.87 44.10
CA ILE A 6 25.68 -73.13 44.67
C ILE A 6 26.70 -72.68 43.58
N LEU A 7 27.18 -71.43 43.75
CA LEU A 7 28.52 -70.85 43.48
C LEU A 7 29.06 -70.75 42.03
N LEU A 8 29.17 -69.54 41.44
CA LEU A 8 30.14 -68.44 41.68
C LEU A 8 31.34 -68.53 40.73
N LEU A 9 31.52 -67.55 39.84
CA LEU A 9 32.81 -66.89 39.61
C LEU A 9 32.59 -65.55 38.92
N LEU A 10 32.82 -64.51 39.72
CA LEU A 10 32.83 -63.10 39.39
C LEU A 10 34.04 -62.79 38.49
N PHE A 11 33.82 -62.04 37.40
CA PHE A 11 34.87 -61.23 36.80
C PHE A 11 34.60 -59.76 37.10
N ILE A 12 35.63 -59.14 37.64
CA ILE A 12 35.68 -57.88 38.35
C ILE A 12 36.06 -56.77 37.36
N ILE A 13 35.23 -55.73 37.35
CA ILE A 13 35.56 -54.29 37.28
C ILE A 13 36.37 -53.79 36.07
N GLY A 14 35.69 -53.05 35.20
CA GLY A 14 36.27 -51.94 34.42
C GLY A 14 35.45 -50.68 34.67
N VAL A 15 35.95 -49.81 35.56
CA VAL A 15 35.42 -48.46 35.84
C VAL A 15 35.79 -47.52 34.69
N SER A 16 34.82 -46.82 34.13
CA SER A 16 34.88 -45.44 33.61
C SER A 16 33.46 -45.09 33.14
N GLY A 17 32.64 -44.34 33.87
CA GLY A 17 32.94 -43.01 34.34
C GLY A 17 32.84 -42.04 33.16
N TYR A 18 31.62 -41.67 32.75
CA TYR A 18 31.13 -40.29 32.57
C TYR A 18 29.77 -40.31 31.86
N LEU A 19 28.76 -39.88 32.62
CA LEU A 19 27.54 -39.31 32.06
C LEU A 19 27.92 -38.04 31.32
N VAL A 20 27.75 -38.03 30.00
CA VAL A 20 27.39 -36.82 29.28
C VAL A 20 26.14 -37.19 28.49
N PHE A 21 24.98 -36.90 29.08
CA PHE A 21 23.79 -36.64 28.30
C PHE A 21 24.13 -35.44 27.42
N GLY A 22 24.61 -35.71 26.21
CA GLY A 22 24.52 -34.77 25.11
C GLY A 22 23.03 -34.52 24.89
N LYS A 23 22.54 -33.44 25.50
CA LYS A 23 21.41 -32.71 24.94
C LYS A 23 21.89 -32.31 23.54
N ASP A 24 21.55 -33.12 22.55
CA ASP A 24 21.35 -32.60 21.20
C ASP A 24 20.09 -31.72 21.25
N THR A 25 20.20 -30.59 21.96
CA THR A 25 19.52 -29.38 21.55
C THR A 25 20.23 -28.95 20.29
N SER A 26 19.95 -29.65 19.19
CA SER A 26 20.16 -29.12 17.86
C SER A 26 19.49 -27.75 17.89
N PRO A 27 20.24 -26.65 17.74
CA PRO A 27 19.61 -25.37 17.51
C PRO A 27 18.82 -25.59 16.22
N VAL A 28 17.50 -25.39 16.29
CA VAL A 28 16.65 -25.32 15.11
C VAL A 28 17.22 -24.19 14.27
N GLN A 29 18.08 -24.58 13.35
CA GLN A 29 18.86 -23.72 12.53
C GLN A 29 17.89 -23.17 11.49
N ASN A 30 17.45 -21.94 11.74
CA ASN A 30 17.17 -20.95 10.72
C ASN A 30 16.60 -21.50 9.41
N SER A 31 15.36 -21.99 9.42
CA SER A 31 14.48 -21.61 8.33
C SER A 31 13.91 -20.25 8.70
N VAL A 32 14.73 -19.21 8.53
CA VAL A 32 14.25 -17.87 8.27
C VAL A 32 13.50 -17.98 6.94
N ARG A 33 12.28 -18.53 6.99
CA ARG A 33 11.22 -18.06 6.14
C ARG A 33 11.10 -16.61 6.61
N LYS A 34 11.76 -15.72 5.88
CA LYS A 34 11.45 -14.30 5.85
C LYS A 34 9.98 -14.26 5.41
N GLU A 35 9.07 -14.55 6.35
CA GLU A 35 7.73 -14.02 6.28
C GLU A 35 7.99 -12.54 6.12
N ILE A 36 7.73 -12.04 4.91
CA ILE A 36 7.50 -10.62 4.72
C ILE A 36 6.45 -10.33 5.78
N ALA A 37 6.83 -9.70 6.89
CA ALA A 37 5.87 -9.28 7.90
C ALA A 37 4.81 -8.52 7.11
N LEU A 38 3.54 -8.92 7.24
CA LEU A 38 2.41 -8.51 6.38
C LEU A 38 2.07 -7.00 6.46
N GLY A 39 3.04 -6.19 6.87
CA GLY A 39 2.93 -4.77 7.16
C GLY A 39 2.00 -4.47 8.33
N ASP A 40 1.69 -3.18 8.50
CA ASP A 40 0.66 -2.69 9.41
C ASP A 40 -0.19 -1.63 8.69
N ALA A 41 -1.50 -1.86 8.65
CA ALA A 41 -2.46 -0.94 8.05
C ALA A 41 -2.45 0.45 8.72
N ASN A 42 -2.06 0.51 9.99
CA ASN A 42 -2.04 1.72 10.81
C ASN A 42 -0.63 2.33 10.92
N ALA A 43 0.37 1.76 10.25
CA ALA A 43 1.68 2.37 10.17
C ALA A 43 1.60 3.74 9.46
N PRO A 44 2.54 4.66 9.73
CA PRO A 44 2.56 5.97 9.06
C PRO A 44 2.63 5.82 7.53
N ASP A 45 1.90 6.67 6.81
CA ASP A 45 1.98 6.76 5.36
C ASP A 45 3.44 6.98 4.92
N GLY A 46 3.87 6.30 3.86
CA GLY A 46 5.26 6.31 3.37
C GLY A 46 6.23 5.40 4.14
N SER A 47 5.82 4.75 5.24
CA SER A 47 6.71 3.79 5.93
C SER A 47 6.85 2.45 5.19
N ASP A 48 7.93 1.73 5.45
CA ASP A 48 8.14 0.36 4.95
C ASP A 48 7.04 -0.59 5.44
N GLU A 49 6.58 -0.44 6.68
CA GLU A 49 5.50 -1.25 7.25
C GLU A 49 4.18 -0.99 6.53
N LYS A 50 3.87 0.28 6.19
CA LYS A 50 2.68 0.62 5.42
C LYS A 50 2.79 0.08 3.99
N PHE A 51 3.95 0.23 3.34
CA PHE A 51 4.20 -0.33 2.01
C PHE A 51 3.97 -1.85 1.98
N ASN A 52 4.58 -2.59 2.92
CA ASN A 52 4.46 -4.04 3.00
C ASN A 52 3.02 -4.51 3.20
N TYR A 53 2.19 -3.68 3.84
CA TYR A 53 0.76 -3.93 3.98
C TYR A 53 0.01 -3.66 2.66
N LEU A 54 0.27 -2.53 2.01
CA LEU A 54 -0.45 -2.10 0.81
C LEU A 54 -0.12 -2.90 -0.44
N VAL A 55 1.13 -3.34 -0.61
CA VAL A 55 1.61 -4.06 -1.81
C VAL A 55 0.91 -5.40 -2.04
N VAL A 56 0.29 -5.96 -1.00
CA VAL A 56 -0.48 -7.20 -1.08
C VAL A 56 -2.00 -6.98 -1.13
N GLN A 57 -2.48 -5.74 -1.01
CA GLN A 57 -3.90 -5.43 -1.12
C GLN A 57 -4.35 -5.42 -2.57
N THR A 58 -5.62 -5.81 -2.79
CA THR A 58 -6.19 -5.95 -4.14
C THR A 58 -7.60 -5.38 -4.24
N SER A 59 -8.01 -4.52 -3.31
CA SER A 59 -9.34 -3.89 -3.38
C SER A 59 -9.37 -2.73 -4.38
N ASN A 60 -8.19 -2.20 -4.75
CA ASN A 60 -7.97 -1.44 -5.98
C ASN A 60 -7.51 -2.38 -7.10
N ASN A 61 -7.94 -2.12 -8.33
CA ASN A 61 -7.52 -2.88 -9.50
C ASN A 61 -7.76 -2.07 -10.78
N CYS A 62 -6.99 -2.39 -11.85
CA CYS A 62 -7.16 -1.78 -13.16
C CYS A 62 -8.62 -1.90 -13.63
N GLY A 63 -9.18 -0.78 -14.09
CA GLY A 63 -10.55 -0.72 -14.60
C GLY A 63 -11.66 -0.81 -13.54
N LEU A 64 -11.34 -0.77 -12.24
CA LEU A 64 -12.36 -0.66 -11.19
C LEU A 64 -13.22 0.60 -11.44
N GLN A 65 -14.52 0.40 -11.62
CA GLN A 65 -15.46 1.44 -12.04
C GLN A 65 -16.04 2.21 -10.85
N ARG A 66 -16.30 3.51 -11.02
CA ARG A 66 -16.91 4.35 -9.98
C ARG A 66 -18.24 3.77 -9.44
N GLN A 67 -19.04 3.14 -10.30
CA GLN A 67 -20.34 2.56 -9.91
C GLN A 67 -20.17 1.38 -8.95
N VAL A 68 -19.06 0.65 -9.04
CA VAL A 68 -18.72 -0.42 -8.08
C VAL A 68 -18.37 0.21 -6.73
N VAL A 69 -17.54 1.26 -6.73
CA VAL A 69 -17.16 1.99 -5.51
C VAL A 69 -18.36 2.61 -4.80
N PHE A 70 -19.38 3.07 -5.53
CA PHE A 70 -20.62 3.57 -4.92
C PHE A 70 -21.33 2.52 -4.05
N ASN A 71 -21.20 1.23 -4.38
CA ASN A 71 -21.79 0.13 -3.61
C ASN A 71 -20.96 -0.29 -2.38
N TYR A 72 -19.72 0.20 -2.25
CA TYR A 72 -18.91 -0.07 -1.05
C TYR A 72 -19.53 0.62 0.17
N SER A 73 -19.37 0.02 1.35
CA SER A 73 -19.67 0.76 2.58
C SER A 73 -18.71 1.93 2.73
N ASP A 74 -19.14 3.02 3.37
CA ASP A 74 -18.33 4.23 3.53
C ASP A 74 -16.99 3.99 4.24
N ASN A 75 -16.94 2.97 5.11
CA ASN A 75 -15.79 2.59 5.92
C ASN A 75 -14.84 1.62 5.18
N GLN A 76 -15.26 1.11 4.02
CA GLN A 76 -14.44 0.22 3.22
C GLN A 76 -13.31 1.00 2.56
N ARG A 77 -12.13 0.38 2.47
CA ARG A 77 -10.94 0.98 1.85
C ARG A 77 -10.69 0.41 0.45
N ILE A 78 -10.27 1.28 -0.45
CA ILE A 78 -9.78 0.98 -1.79
C ILE A 78 -8.26 1.05 -1.71
N GLN A 79 -7.60 -0.11 -1.82
CA GLN A 79 -6.23 -0.30 -1.36
C GLN A 79 -5.36 -1.02 -2.39
N GLY A 80 -4.09 -0.62 -2.41
CA GLY A 80 -3.08 -1.16 -3.32
C GLY A 80 -3.08 -0.44 -4.67
N SER A 81 -2.16 -0.85 -5.54
CA SER A 81 -2.00 -0.28 -6.89
C SER A 81 -2.98 -0.88 -7.91
N CYS A 82 -3.33 -0.12 -8.95
CA CYS A 82 -4.28 -0.59 -9.96
C CYS A 82 -3.63 -1.22 -11.20
N CYS A 83 -2.54 -0.65 -11.74
CA CYS A 83 -1.98 -0.99 -13.06
C CYS A 83 -0.76 -1.93 -12.92
N ASN A 84 0.23 -1.53 -12.12
CA ASN A 84 1.49 -2.25 -11.91
C ASN A 84 1.66 -2.62 -10.43
N LYS A 85 2.68 -3.43 -10.10
CA LYS A 85 3.05 -3.64 -8.69
C LYS A 85 3.61 -2.36 -8.09
N MET A 86 3.25 -2.05 -6.85
CA MET A 86 3.88 -0.95 -6.11
C MET A 86 5.40 -1.16 -6.03
N ASP A 87 6.14 -0.07 -6.13
CA ASP A 87 7.56 0.01 -5.81
C ASP A 87 7.73 0.83 -4.52
N SER A 88 8.62 0.40 -3.64
CA SER A 88 8.74 1.02 -2.32
C SER A 88 9.33 2.42 -2.38
N HIS A 89 10.28 2.65 -3.29
CA HIS A 89 10.93 3.95 -3.42
C HIS A 89 9.97 4.97 -4.04
N ALA A 90 9.32 4.58 -5.13
CA ALA A 90 8.24 5.32 -5.76
C ALA A 90 7.15 5.75 -4.75
N TYR A 91 6.60 4.80 -4.00
CA TYR A 91 5.60 5.06 -2.97
C TYR A 91 6.10 6.07 -1.92
N GLN A 92 7.33 5.93 -1.44
CA GLN A 92 7.91 6.86 -0.47
C GLN A 92 8.03 8.29 -1.01
N GLU A 93 8.46 8.45 -2.26
CA GLU A 93 8.57 9.76 -2.90
C GLU A 93 7.20 10.41 -3.11
N GLN A 94 6.21 9.64 -3.57
CA GLN A 94 4.84 10.12 -3.73
C GLN A 94 4.27 10.64 -2.40
N ILE A 95 4.36 9.85 -1.33
CA ILE A 95 3.86 10.26 -0.01
C ILE A 95 4.63 11.47 0.55
N GLU A 96 5.95 11.53 0.36
CA GLU A 96 6.73 12.69 0.80
C GLU A 96 6.30 13.97 0.05
N GLY A 97 6.12 13.89 -1.28
CA GLY A 97 5.64 15.01 -2.09
C GLY A 97 4.26 15.50 -1.67
N LEU A 98 3.34 14.57 -1.36
CA LEU A 98 1.97 14.90 -0.93
C LEU A 98 1.91 15.64 0.42
N LYS A 99 2.96 15.57 1.26
CA LYS A 99 3.02 16.35 2.51
C LYS A 99 2.93 17.85 2.28
N LYS A 100 3.32 18.35 1.10
CA LYS A 100 3.13 19.74 0.69
C LYS A 100 1.66 20.18 0.74
N TYR A 101 0.73 19.24 0.56
CA TYR A 101 -0.71 19.49 0.47
C TYR A 101 -1.50 19.07 1.73
N LYS A 102 -0.80 18.67 2.80
CA LYS A 102 -1.42 18.13 4.03
C LYS A 102 -2.50 19.02 4.68
N ASP A 103 -2.44 20.34 4.44
CA ASP A 103 -3.36 21.31 5.02
C ASP A 103 -4.66 21.44 4.20
N ILE A 104 -4.76 20.73 3.05
CA ILE A 104 -5.94 20.68 2.19
C ILE A 104 -6.61 19.31 2.36
N SER A 105 -7.50 19.23 3.35
CA SER A 105 -8.13 17.97 3.79
C SER A 105 -8.86 17.14 2.72
N ILE A 106 -9.24 17.72 1.58
CA ILE A 106 -9.89 16.99 0.48
C ILE A 106 -8.90 16.18 -0.37
N ILE A 107 -7.61 16.50 -0.32
CA ILE A 107 -6.55 15.75 -1.00
C ILE A 107 -6.22 14.51 -0.17
N PRO A 108 -6.38 13.29 -0.71
CA PRO A 108 -5.95 12.08 0.00
C PRO A 108 -4.45 12.11 0.32
N SER A 109 -4.07 11.77 1.55
CA SER A 109 -2.66 11.74 1.98
C SER A 109 -1.90 10.53 1.43
N ASP A 110 -2.62 9.42 1.20
CA ASP A 110 -2.09 8.19 0.62
C ASP A 110 -3.03 7.74 -0.53
N PRO A 111 -2.60 7.86 -1.80
CA PRO A 111 -3.41 7.50 -2.95
C PRO A 111 -3.65 5.98 -3.07
N TYR A 112 -2.86 5.16 -2.37
CA TYR A 112 -2.99 3.70 -2.33
C TYR A 112 -3.86 3.21 -1.18
N ASP A 113 -4.41 4.10 -0.34
CA ASP A 113 -5.23 3.72 0.81
C ASP A 113 -6.37 4.71 1.10
N ILE A 114 -7.44 4.65 0.29
CA ILE A 114 -8.55 5.62 0.32
C ILE A 114 -9.84 5.00 0.86
N PHE A 115 -10.52 5.69 1.78
CA PHE A 115 -11.88 5.31 2.19
C PHE A 115 -12.89 5.55 1.07
N ALA A 116 -13.83 4.62 0.88
CA ALA A 116 -14.89 4.74 -0.12
C ALA A 116 -15.73 6.02 0.09
N ALA A 117 -15.93 6.45 1.34
CA ALA A 117 -16.59 7.73 1.64
C ALA A 117 -15.89 8.93 0.98
N GLN A 118 -14.55 8.97 1.03
CA GLN A 118 -13.75 10.04 0.43
C GLN A 118 -13.81 9.96 -1.10
N ALA A 119 -13.65 8.77 -1.69
CA ALA A 119 -13.80 8.61 -3.14
C ALA A 119 -15.19 9.06 -3.64
N LYS A 120 -16.27 8.69 -2.94
CA LYS A 120 -17.63 9.14 -3.25
C LYS A 120 -17.80 10.65 -3.14
N GLN A 121 -17.12 11.30 -2.20
CA GLN A 121 -17.11 12.76 -2.10
C GLN A 121 -16.46 13.40 -3.33
N LEU A 122 -15.35 12.85 -3.80
CA LEU A 122 -14.69 13.32 -5.01
C LEU A 122 -15.56 13.10 -6.26
N PHE A 123 -16.29 11.99 -6.36
CA PHE A 123 -17.28 11.78 -7.43
C PHE A 123 -18.41 12.82 -7.41
N ARG A 124 -18.86 13.25 -6.23
CA ARG A 124 -19.86 14.33 -6.14
C ARG A 124 -19.32 15.63 -6.71
N TYR A 125 -18.05 15.98 -6.44
CA TYR A 125 -17.44 17.15 -7.07
C TYR A 125 -17.37 17.05 -8.59
N LEU A 126 -17.11 15.85 -9.12
CA LEU A 126 -17.16 15.61 -10.57
C LEU A 126 -18.53 15.94 -11.17
N GLU A 127 -19.60 15.53 -10.48
CA GLU A 127 -21.00 15.68 -10.93
C GLU A 127 -21.58 17.09 -10.69
N GLU A 128 -21.19 17.75 -9.59
CA GLU A 128 -21.77 19.01 -9.13
C GLU A 128 -21.03 20.25 -9.65
N ILE A 129 -19.76 20.12 -10.04
CA ILE A 129 -18.92 21.25 -10.46
C ILE A 129 -18.82 21.31 -11.99
N GLU A 130 -19.38 22.39 -12.53
CA GLU A 130 -19.20 22.79 -13.93
C GLU A 130 -18.12 23.86 -14.01
N LEU A 131 -17.06 23.58 -14.77
CA LEU A 131 -16.00 24.55 -15.03
C LEU A 131 -16.47 25.55 -16.09
N ASN A 132 -16.19 26.84 -15.88
CA ASN A 132 -16.31 27.83 -16.94
C ASN A 132 -15.16 27.66 -17.96
N SER A 133 -15.18 28.44 -19.05
CA SER A 133 -14.19 28.32 -20.14
C SER A 133 -12.73 28.48 -19.68
N ASP A 134 -12.45 29.40 -18.76
CA ASP A 134 -11.09 29.66 -18.29
C ASP A 134 -10.61 28.53 -17.38
N GLN A 135 -11.48 28.09 -16.47
CA GLN A 135 -11.22 26.94 -15.59
C GLN A 135 -11.04 25.63 -16.38
N GLN A 136 -11.83 25.43 -17.44
CA GLN A 136 -11.67 24.28 -18.33
C GLN A 136 -10.34 24.33 -19.08
N THR A 137 -9.84 25.53 -19.39
CA THR A 137 -8.51 25.70 -20.00
C THR A 137 -7.39 25.30 -19.03
N ILE A 138 -7.52 25.66 -17.75
CA ILE A 138 -6.61 25.20 -16.69
C ILE A 138 -6.59 23.68 -16.62
N TYR A 139 -7.77 23.05 -16.49
CA TYR A 139 -7.90 21.59 -16.44
C TYR A 139 -7.29 20.89 -17.66
N ASN A 140 -7.63 21.37 -18.87
CA ASN A 140 -7.13 20.79 -20.12
C ASN A 140 -5.62 20.98 -20.31
N THR A 141 -5.04 22.00 -19.68
CA THR A 141 -3.59 22.23 -19.70
C THR A 141 -2.90 21.27 -18.74
N ALA A 142 -3.43 21.10 -17.52
CA ALA A 142 -2.93 20.13 -16.56
C ALA A 142 -2.90 18.71 -17.15
N MET A 143 -3.97 18.31 -17.84
CA MET A 143 -4.07 17.04 -18.58
C MET A 143 -2.94 16.79 -19.57
N LYS A 144 -2.36 17.84 -20.17
CA LYS A 144 -1.25 17.70 -21.12
C LYS A 144 0.12 17.70 -20.43
N MET A 145 0.18 18.20 -19.20
CA MET A 145 1.41 18.35 -18.42
C MET A 145 1.67 17.12 -17.56
N SER A 146 0.62 16.49 -17.02
CA SER A 146 0.73 15.28 -16.22
C SER A 146 1.27 14.11 -17.03
N ASP A 147 2.07 13.26 -16.39
CA ASP A 147 2.79 12.16 -17.04
C ASP A 147 1.84 11.13 -17.67
N GLU A 148 0.73 10.85 -17.00
CA GLU A 148 -0.28 9.88 -17.47
C GLU A 148 -1.30 10.49 -18.46
N GLY A 149 -1.11 11.76 -18.86
CA GLY A 149 -2.07 12.49 -19.68
C GLY A 149 -3.41 12.73 -18.97
N GLY A 150 -3.39 12.74 -17.63
CA GLY A 150 -4.50 13.00 -16.73
C GLY A 150 -4.24 12.40 -15.34
N PRO A 151 -5.30 12.18 -14.53
CA PRO A 151 -5.14 11.74 -13.15
C PRO A 151 -4.58 10.31 -12.91
N CYS A 152 -4.60 9.41 -13.90
CA CYS A 152 -3.95 8.08 -13.83
C CYS A 152 -3.92 7.41 -15.21
N CYS A 153 -3.15 6.32 -15.35
CA CYS A 153 -2.98 5.44 -16.52
C CYS A 153 -4.28 5.08 -17.27
N CYS A 154 -5.43 5.04 -16.59
CA CYS A 154 -6.68 4.58 -17.18
C CYS A 154 -7.92 5.30 -16.62
N LYS A 155 -8.98 5.35 -17.44
CA LYS A 155 -10.32 5.84 -17.08
C LYS A 155 -11.02 4.86 -16.12
N CYS A 156 -10.61 4.92 -14.85
CA CYS A 156 -11.15 4.13 -13.74
C CYS A 156 -11.73 5.03 -12.65
N TRP A 157 -12.15 4.46 -11.52
CA TRP A 157 -12.65 5.23 -10.38
C TRP A 157 -11.66 6.33 -9.94
N HIS A 158 -10.34 6.05 -9.96
CA HIS A 158 -9.34 7.01 -9.51
C HIS A 158 -9.31 8.23 -10.44
N TRP A 159 -9.44 8.00 -11.76
CA TRP A 159 -9.61 9.07 -12.74
C TRP A 159 -10.80 9.95 -12.39
N ASP A 160 -11.99 9.35 -12.23
CA ASP A 160 -13.22 10.10 -11.97
C ASP A 160 -13.14 10.90 -10.66
N ALA A 161 -12.55 10.29 -9.62
CA ALA A 161 -12.33 10.95 -8.34
C ALA A 161 -11.40 12.15 -8.48
N TYR A 162 -10.24 11.97 -9.11
CA TYR A 162 -9.24 13.04 -9.18
C TYR A 162 -9.56 14.11 -10.22
N GLU A 163 -10.41 13.82 -11.21
CA GLU A 163 -11.07 14.84 -12.02
C GLU A 163 -12.00 15.72 -11.17
N GLY A 164 -12.83 15.11 -10.31
CA GLY A 164 -13.64 15.85 -9.34
C GLY A 164 -12.82 16.66 -8.33
N LEU A 165 -11.72 16.10 -7.83
CA LEU A 165 -10.76 16.80 -6.97
C LEU A 165 -10.16 18.02 -7.68
N ALA A 166 -9.69 17.84 -8.92
CA ALA A 166 -9.11 18.93 -9.70
C ALA A 166 -10.12 20.05 -9.94
N LYS A 167 -11.37 19.72 -10.30
CA LYS A 167 -12.44 20.71 -10.43
C LYS A 167 -12.63 21.50 -9.14
N LYS A 168 -12.66 20.83 -7.98
CA LYS A 168 -12.81 21.48 -6.68
C LYS A 168 -11.64 22.41 -6.37
N LEU A 169 -10.41 21.99 -6.65
CA LEU A 169 -9.20 22.77 -6.40
C LEU A 169 -9.12 24.01 -7.32
N ILE A 170 -9.50 23.88 -8.59
CA ILE A 170 -9.56 25.00 -9.52
C ILE A 170 -10.61 26.03 -9.07
N VAL A 171 -11.81 25.58 -8.67
CA VAL A 171 -12.93 26.48 -8.34
C VAL A 171 -12.75 27.13 -6.96
N ASP A 172 -12.43 26.35 -5.93
CA ASP A 172 -12.46 26.83 -4.54
C ASP A 172 -11.09 27.33 -4.06
N TYR A 173 -10.00 26.78 -4.62
CA TYR A 173 -8.64 27.09 -4.19
C TYR A 173 -7.87 27.92 -5.22
N GLY A 174 -8.45 28.18 -6.39
CA GLY A 174 -7.83 28.97 -7.45
C GLY A 174 -6.57 28.32 -8.02
N TRP A 175 -6.47 26.99 -7.98
CA TRP A 175 -5.30 26.27 -8.46
C TRP A 175 -5.11 26.43 -9.98
N ASP A 176 -3.85 26.55 -10.39
CA ASP A 176 -3.45 26.59 -11.80
C ASP A 176 -3.15 25.18 -12.36
N SER A 177 -2.73 25.12 -13.64
CA SER A 177 -2.51 23.86 -14.34
C SER A 177 -1.29 23.09 -13.83
N GLU A 178 -0.25 23.80 -13.37
CA GLU A 178 0.98 23.21 -12.83
C GLU A 178 0.69 22.52 -11.50
N GLN A 179 -0.08 23.18 -10.63
CA GLN A 179 -0.47 22.62 -9.34
C GLN A 179 -1.32 21.35 -9.50
N ILE A 180 -2.24 21.34 -10.47
CA ILE A 180 -3.10 20.19 -10.74
C ILE A 180 -2.31 19.03 -11.33
N ALA A 181 -1.44 19.28 -12.31
CA ALA A 181 -0.57 18.26 -12.90
C ALA A 181 0.33 17.63 -11.83
N GLN A 182 1.05 18.47 -11.06
CA GLN A 182 1.93 18.00 -9.98
C GLN A 182 1.18 17.17 -8.95
N LEU A 183 -0.07 17.52 -8.62
CA LEU A 183 -0.86 16.70 -7.71
C LEU A 183 -1.20 15.34 -8.32
N TRP A 184 -1.57 15.28 -9.59
CA TRP A 184 -1.87 14.02 -10.27
C TRP A 184 -0.64 13.13 -10.36
N ASP A 185 0.53 13.65 -10.73
CA ASP A 185 1.77 12.88 -10.83
C ASP A 185 2.20 12.31 -9.45
N LEU A 186 1.93 13.04 -8.37
CA LEU A 186 2.17 12.54 -7.01
C LEU A 186 1.10 11.56 -6.51
N SER A 187 -0.10 11.61 -7.08
CA SER A 187 -1.26 10.86 -6.58
C SER A 187 -1.62 9.66 -7.44
N ASP A 188 -0.92 9.44 -8.54
CA ASP A 188 -1.22 8.31 -9.41
C ASP A 188 -1.09 7.01 -8.58
N ALA A 189 -2.21 6.33 -8.38
CA ALA A 189 -2.24 5.05 -7.66
C ALA A 189 -1.96 3.88 -8.61
N CYS A 190 -1.28 4.16 -9.72
CA CYS A 190 -1.14 3.24 -10.83
C CYS A 190 -0.05 2.18 -10.51
N GLY A 191 0.93 2.56 -9.69
CA GLY A 191 2.07 1.74 -9.26
C GLY A 191 3.16 1.62 -10.33
N GLY A 192 4.26 0.96 -9.99
CA GLY A 192 5.46 0.87 -10.82
C GLY A 192 6.62 1.64 -10.21
N ALA A 193 7.81 1.54 -10.82
CA ALA A 193 9.02 2.21 -10.36
C ALA A 193 9.25 3.58 -11.01
N ASN A 194 8.46 3.93 -12.02
CA ASN A 194 8.59 5.18 -12.75
C ASN A 194 7.52 6.17 -12.23
N HIS A 195 7.94 7.12 -11.41
CA HIS A 195 7.34 8.45 -11.36
C HIS A 195 8.46 9.37 -11.86
N GLU A 196 8.53 9.59 -13.17
CA GLU A 196 9.59 10.44 -13.74
C GLU A 196 9.31 11.88 -13.31
N HIS A 197 10.05 12.39 -12.33
CA HIS A 197 10.08 13.81 -12.03
C HIS A 197 10.56 14.57 -13.28
N GLY A 198 9.63 15.16 -14.02
CA GLY A 198 9.90 16.17 -15.05
C GLY A 198 10.43 17.47 -14.46
#